data_AF-A0A1B8CSV8-F1
#
_entry.id   AF-A0A1B8CSV8-F1
#
_cell.length_a   1.000
_cell.length_b   1.000
_cell.length_c   1.000
_cell.angle_alpha   90.00
_cell.angle_beta   90.00
_cell.angle_gamma   90.00
#
_symmetry.space_group_name_H-M   'P 1'
#
loop_
_entity.id
_entity.type
_entity.pdbx_description
1 polymer ?
#
loop_
_entity_poly.entity_id
_entity_poly.type
_entity_poly.pdbx_seq_one_letter_code
_entity_poly.pdbx_strand_id
1 'polypeptide(L)'
;MPSPAPSSADLTHFLTHPWCAALLSAPNTTLLPTPSRVPKKSTEDSFFAVTLRTGDTIPFMLSFSSPRILPAPSDGVAAAAASPATPAPPIEQVSTLFALEAGLNGYPVTAHGGLIAALFDEAMG
;
A
#
# COMPACT_ATOMS: atom_id res chain seq x y z
N MET A 1 -21.02 16.27 12.72
CA MET A 1 -19.60 16.50 13.10
C MET A 1 -18.78 15.47 12.34
N PRO A 2 -17.91 15.84 11.39
CA PRO A 2 -17.01 14.85 10.82
C PRO A 2 -16.12 14.34 11.96
N SER A 3 -16.05 13.02 12.12
CA SER A 3 -15.13 12.39 13.06
C SER A 3 -13.72 12.86 12.73
N PRO A 4 -12.90 13.31 13.71
CA PRO A 4 -11.49 13.57 13.43
C PRO A 4 -10.89 12.26 12.89
N ALA A 5 -10.40 12.30 11.65
CA ALA A 5 -9.69 11.16 11.09
C ALA A 5 -8.53 10.84 12.04
N PRO A 6 -8.32 9.59 12.45
CA PRO A 6 -7.14 9.26 13.23
C PRO A 6 -5.92 9.59 12.38
N SER A 7 -5.19 10.65 12.72
CA SER A 7 -3.86 10.87 12.19
C SER A 7 -2.99 9.76 12.75
N SER A 8 -2.89 8.64 12.02
CA SER A 8 -1.95 7.59 12.37
C SER A 8 -0.53 8.14 12.27
N ALA A 9 0.37 7.67 13.14
CA ALA A 9 1.80 8.01 13.03
C ALA A 9 2.34 7.64 11.64
N ASP A 10 1.80 6.57 11.04
CA ASP A 10 2.08 6.14 9.68
C ASP A 10 1.70 7.21 8.64
N LEU A 11 0.47 7.75 8.69
CA LEU A 11 0.04 8.82 7.78
C LEU A 11 0.93 10.05 7.92
N THR A 12 1.22 10.46 9.16
CA THR A 12 2.10 11.61 9.42
C THR A 12 3.49 11.40 8.82
N HIS A 13 4.06 10.21 9.00
CA HIS A 13 5.36 9.86 8.43
C HIS A 13 5.35 9.90 6.89
N PHE A 14 4.39 9.22 6.25
CA PHE A 14 4.34 9.17 4.79
C PHE A 14 4.03 10.53 4.16
N LEU A 15 3.27 11.41 4.82
CA LEU A 15 3.08 12.79 4.35
C LEU A 15 4.35 13.64 4.35
N THR A 16 5.42 13.26 5.07
CA THR A 16 6.72 13.95 4.98
C THR A 16 7.45 13.71 3.67
N HIS A 17 7.08 12.67 2.92
CA HIS A 17 7.68 12.31 1.64
C HIS A 17 6.81 12.84 0.49
N PRO A 18 7.31 13.75 -0.38
CA PRO A 18 6.47 14.39 -1.39
C PRO A 18 5.74 13.43 -2.33
N TRP A 19 6.38 12.32 -2.72
CA TRP A 19 5.77 11.32 -3.61
C TRP A 19 4.66 10.52 -2.91
N CYS A 20 4.83 10.16 -1.64
CA CYS A 20 3.79 9.53 -0.83
C CYS A 20 2.62 10.49 -0.62
N ALA A 21 2.91 11.76 -0.28
CA ALA A 21 1.90 12.77 -0.08
C ALA A 21 1.04 12.99 -1.34
N ALA A 22 1.66 12.96 -2.53
CA ALA A 22 0.95 13.05 -3.80
C ALA A 22 -0.01 11.86 -4.01
N LEU A 23 0.40 10.63 -3.67
CA LEU A 23 -0.46 9.44 -3.74
C LEU A 23 -1.62 9.53 -2.74
N LEU A 24 -1.32 9.85 -1.48
CA LEU A 24 -2.28 9.87 -0.38
C LEU A 24 -3.28 11.04 -0.48
N SER A 25 -2.91 12.12 -1.16
CA SER A 25 -3.77 13.29 -1.40
C SER A 25 -4.50 13.22 -2.75
N ALA A 26 -4.31 12.16 -3.53
CA ALA A 26 -4.98 12.01 -4.82
C ALA A 26 -6.50 11.87 -4.62
N PRO A 27 -7.33 12.41 -5.54
CA PRO A 27 -8.79 12.31 -5.44
C PRO A 27 -9.25 10.85 -5.33
N ASN A 28 -10.30 10.62 -4.54
CA ASN A 28 -10.89 9.30 -4.29
C ASN A 28 -9.92 8.28 -3.64
N THR A 29 -8.89 8.77 -2.95
CA THR A 29 -8.02 7.93 -2.12
C THR A 29 -8.66 7.69 -0.75
N THR A 30 -8.75 6.42 -0.35
CA THR A 30 -9.30 6.02 0.96
C THR A 30 -8.27 5.24 1.74
N LEU A 31 -7.99 5.64 2.97
CA LEU A 31 -7.10 4.88 3.86
C LEU A 31 -7.78 3.59 4.30
N LEU A 32 -7.03 2.49 4.28
CA LEU A 32 -7.51 1.17 4.67
C LEU A 32 -6.95 0.80 6.06
N PRO A 33 -7.72 0.06 6.88
CA PRO A 33 -7.21 -0.46 8.13
C PRO A 33 -6.12 -1.51 7.87
N THR A 34 -5.11 -1.56 8.73
CA THR A 34 -4.02 -2.56 8.70
C THR A 34 -4.10 -3.47 9.93
N PRO A 35 -5.05 -4.42 10.01
CA PRO A 35 -5.27 -5.25 11.19
C PRO A 35 -4.08 -6.17 11.51
N SER A 36 -3.31 -6.57 10.50
CA SER A 36 -2.06 -7.33 10.61
C SER A 36 -0.96 -6.62 11.40
N ARG A 37 -1.10 -5.29 11.58
CA ARG A 37 -0.19 -4.49 12.40
C ARG A 37 -0.61 -4.40 13.86
N VAL A 38 -1.75 -4.97 14.25
CA VAL A 38 -2.27 -4.93 15.62
C VAL A 38 -2.03 -6.30 16.28
N PRO A 39 -1.29 -6.38 17.40
CA PRO A 39 -1.11 -7.67 18.10
C PRO A 39 -2.43 -8.26 18.58
N LYS A 40 -2.62 -9.56 18.32
CA LYS A 40 -3.85 -10.29 18.66
C LYS A 40 -3.58 -11.35 19.73
N LYS A 41 -4.60 -11.67 20.52
CA LYS A 41 -4.51 -12.72 21.55
C LYS A 41 -4.22 -14.10 20.97
N SER A 42 -4.73 -14.39 19.77
CA SER A 42 -4.46 -15.63 19.03
C SER A 42 -3.03 -15.71 18.48
N THR A 43 -2.24 -14.63 18.57
CA THR A 43 -0.89 -14.48 18.01
C THR A 43 -0.80 -14.54 16.50
N GLU A 44 -1.93 -14.60 15.78
CA GLU A 44 -1.93 -14.36 14.33
C GLU A 44 -1.35 -12.97 14.02
N ASP A 45 -0.73 -12.84 12.86
CA ASP A 45 -0.04 -11.65 12.37
C ASP A 45 1.14 -11.16 13.23
N SER A 46 1.58 -11.92 14.24
CA SER A 46 2.71 -11.52 15.10
C SER A 46 3.98 -11.17 14.31
N PHE A 47 4.16 -11.76 13.12
CA PHE A 47 5.24 -11.40 12.23
C PHE A 47 5.22 -9.91 11.83
N PHE A 48 4.08 -9.36 11.42
CA PHE A 48 3.94 -7.94 11.05
C PHE A 48 3.60 -7.03 12.24
N ALA A 49 2.81 -7.51 13.19
CA ALA A 49 2.35 -6.75 14.35
C ALA A 49 3.44 -6.54 15.41
N VAL A 50 4.41 -7.45 15.50
CA VAL A 50 5.44 -7.46 16.54
C VAL A 50 6.84 -7.53 15.94
N THR A 51 7.16 -8.61 15.22
CA THR A 51 8.54 -8.87 14.75
C THR A 51 9.04 -7.80 13.79
N LEU A 52 8.22 -7.39 12.83
CA LEU A 52 8.54 -6.34 11.86
C LEU A 52 8.02 -4.95 12.28
N ARG A 53 7.56 -4.79 13.52
CA ARG A 53 7.07 -3.50 14.05
C ARG A 53 8.06 -2.87 15.03
N THR A 54 9.28 -2.65 14.57
CA THR A 54 10.33 -2.01 15.37
C THR A 54 10.94 -0.81 14.63
N GLY A 55 11.68 0.02 15.36
CA GLY A 55 12.40 1.16 14.79
C GLY A 55 13.46 0.77 13.76
N ASP A 56 13.99 -0.46 13.84
CA ASP A 56 15.04 -0.97 12.94
C ASP A 56 14.51 -1.93 11.86
N THR A 57 13.18 -2.14 11.79
CA THR A 57 12.54 -3.01 10.79
C THR A 57 11.56 -2.24 9.91
N ILE A 58 10.25 -2.37 10.15
CA ILE A 58 9.20 -1.62 9.44
C ILE A 58 8.48 -0.74 10.47
N PRO A 59 9.02 0.44 10.80
CA PRO A 59 8.40 1.32 11.79
C PRO A 59 7.02 1.83 11.34
N PHE A 60 6.86 2.10 10.03
CA PHE A 60 5.63 2.65 9.46
C PHE A 60 5.09 1.82 8.31
N MET A 61 3.77 1.60 8.32
CA MET A 61 3.05 0.87 7.27
C MET A 61 1.67 1.51 7.06
N LEU A 62 1.28 1.75 5.81
CA LEU A 62 0.00 2.36 5.48
C LEU A 62 -0.56 1.78 4.18
N SER A 63 -1.81 1.30 4.23
CA SER A 63 -2.55 0.85 3.05
C SER A 63 -3.64 1.84 2.67
N PHE A 64 -3.88 2.00 1.37
CA PHE A 64 -4.93 2.84 0.83
C PHE A 64 -5.48 2.26 -0.47
N SER A 65 -6.75 2.54 -0.76
CA SER A 65 -7.32 2.29 -2.08
C SER A 65 -7.43 3.58 -2.89
N SER A 66 -7.28 3.45 -4.20
CA SER A 66 -7.46 4.55 -5.16
C SER A 66 -7.96 4.00 -6.50
N PRO A 67 -8.72 4.78 -7.28
CA PRO A 67 -9.15 4.35 -8.60
C PRO A 67 -7.96 4.34 -9.58
N ARG A 68 -7.74 3.21 -10.25
CA ARG A 68 -6.86 3.12 -11.41
C ARG A 68 -7.67 3.38 -12.68
N ILE A 69 -7.34 4.46 -13.37
CA ILE A 69 -7.81 4.70 -14.73
C ILE A 69 -6.86 3.94 -15.67
N LEU A 70 -7.39 2.92 -16.34
CA LEU A 70 -6.63 2.25 -17.40
C LEU A 70 -6.53 3.19 -18.61
N PRO A 71 -5.33 3.35 -19.21
CA PRO A 71 -5.23 4.04 -20.48
C PRO A 71 -6.09 3.29 -21.52
N ALA A 72 -6.73 4.05 -22.41
CA ALA A 72 -7.46 3.46 -23.53
C ALA A 72 -6.53 2.51 -24.30
N PRO A 73 -7.03 1.38 -24.85
CA PRO A 73 -6.21 0.48 -25.64
C PRO A 73 -5.52 1.28 -26.74
N SER A 74 -4.20 1.37 -26.70
CA SER A 74 -3.42 1.98 -27.78
C SER A 74 -3.57 1.10 -29.02
N ASP A 75 -4.14 1.68 -30.08
CA ASP A 75 -4.41 1.04 -31.36
C ASP A 75 -3.21 0.24 -31.86
N GLY A 76 -3.36 -1.08 -31.94
CA GLY A 76 -2.27 -1.96 -32.38
C GLY A 76 -2.64 -3.45 -32.54
N VAL A 77 -3.74 -3.90 -31.94
CA VAL A 77 -4.37 -5.17 -32.29
C VAL A 77 -5.81 -4.85 -32.71
N ALA A 78 -6.17 -5.26 -33.93
CA ALA A 78 -7.43 -4.88 -34.58
C ALA A 78 -8.63 -5.07 -33.65
N ALA A 79 -9.22 -3.94 -33.23
CA ALA A 79 -10.50 -3.92 -32.54
C ALA A 79 -11.56 -4.43 -33.52
N ALA A 80 -11.95 -5.70 -33.36
CA ALA A 80 -13.21 -6.18 -33.89
C ALA A 80 -14.34 -5.39 -33.21
N ALA A 81 -14.83 -4.37 -33.91
CA ALA A 81 -16.09 -3.65 -33.70
C ALA A 81 -16.54 -3.49 -32.24
N ALA A 82 -16.02 -2.47 -31.55
CA ALA A 82 -16.68 -1.92 -30.37
C ALA A 82 -17.29 -0.56 -30.73
N SER A 83 -18.61 -0.45 -30.56
CA SER A 83 -19.40 0.79 -30.52
C SER A 83 -18.71 1.89 -29.70
N PRO A 84 -19.06 3.20 -29.83
CA PRO A 84 -18.47 4.27 -29.01
C PRO A 84 -18.64 3.94 -27.53
N ALA A 85 -17.60 3.36 -26.94
CA ALA A 85 -17.70 2.65 -25.68
C ALA A 85 -17.62 3.67 -24.54
N THR A 86 -18.65 3.67 -23.70
CA THR A 86 -18.62 4.23 -22.35
C THR A 86 -17.26 3.94 -21.71
N PRO A 87 -16.59 4.94 -21.09
CA PRO A 87 -15.35 4.69 -20.37
C PRO A 87 -15.55 3.52 -19.41
N ALA A 88 -14.66 2.52 -19.47
CA ALA A 88 -14.70 1.41 -18.53
C ALA A 88 -14.67 1.97 -17.10
N PRO A 89 -15.46 1.42 -16.16
CA PRO A 89 -15.45 1.90 -14.79
C PRO A 89 -14.03 1.78 -14.21
N PRO A 90 -13.59 2.74 -13.39
CA PRO A 90 -12.27 2.68 -12.77
C PRO A 90 -12.14 1.41 -11.93
N ILE A 91 -11.01 0.73 -12.07
CA ILE A 91 -10.70 -0.46 -11.27
C ILE A 91 -10.14 0.02 -9.94
N GLU A 92 -10.68 -0.47 -8.83
CA GLU A 92 -10.12 -0.17 -7.52
C GLU A 92 -8.75 -0.84 -7.35
N GLN A 93 -7.74 -0.05 -7.02
CA GLN A 93 -6.39 -0.51 -6.70
C GLN A 93 -6.14 -0.32 -5.22
N VAL A 94 -5.62 -1.35 -4.56
CA VAL A 94 -5.03 -1.25 -3.22
C VAL A 94 -3.53 -1.05 -3.35
N SER A 95 -2.96 -0.21 -2.48
CA SER A 95 -1.54 0.06 -2.41
C SER A 95 -1.10 0.14 -0.95
N THR A 96 0.06 -0.42 -0.66
CA THR A 96 0.64 -0.44 0.68
C THR A 96 2.04 0.19 0.64
N LEU A 97 2.27 1.15 1.52
CA LEU A 97 3.56 1.79 1.74
C LEU A 97 4.23 1.16 2.95
N PHE A 98 5.51 0.83 2.81
CA PHE A 98 6.36 0.29 3.87
C PHE A 98 7.59 1.19 4.02
N ALA A 99 7.88 1.64 5.24
CA ALA A 99 9.17 2.27 5.56
C ALA A 99 10.14 1.16 5.97
N LEU A 100 11.21 0.93 5.20
CA LEU A 100 12.16 -0.16 5.45
C LEU A 100 13.45 0.37 6.08
N GLU A 101 13.91 -0.29 7.13
CA GLU A 101 15.13 0.07 7.86
C GLU A 101 16.21 -1.03 7.78
N ALA A 102 17.42 -0.71 8.25
CA ALA A 102 18.62 -1.52 8.01
C ALA A 102 18.60 -2.93 8.64
N GLY A 103 17.75 -3.19 9.63
CA GLY A 103 17.60 -4.52 10.26
C GLY A 103 17.01 -5.58 9.33
N LEU A 104 16.64 -5.20 8.10
CA LEU A 104 16.00 -6.03 7.09
C LEU A 104 16.94 -6.47 5.95
N ASN A 105 18.22 -6.12 6.04
CA ASN A 105 19.21 -6.38 4.99
C ASN A 105 19.51 -7.89 4.83
N GLY A 106 19.46 -8.40 3.59
CA GLY A 106 20.03 -9.70 3.22
C GLY A 106 21.44 -9.60 2.63
N TYR A 107 21.78 -8.40 2.12
CA TYR A 107 23.11 -7.99 1.65
C TYR A 107 23.29 -6.51 2.06
N PRO A 108 24.51 -5.95 2.17
CA PRO A 108 24.70 -4.55 2.52
C PRO A 108 23.77 -3.60 1.75
N VAL A 109 22.96 -2.84 2.51
CA VAL A 109 22.01 -1.84 2.00
C VAL A 109 20.95 -2.43 1.04
N THR A 110 20.69 -3.73 1.12
CA THR A 110 19.72 -4.45 0.27
C THR A 110 18.82 -5.34 1.11
N ALA A 111 17.50 -5.11 1.04
CA ALA A 111 16.50 -5.91 1.73
C ALA A 111 16.59 -7.41 1.37
N HIS A 112 16.38 -8.28 2.37
CA HIS A 112 16.40 -9.73 2.18
C HIS A 112 15.25 -10.19 1.26
N GLY A 113 15.52 -11.11 0.32
CA GLY A 113 14.50 -11.57 -0.63
C GLY A 113 13.27 -12.21 0.03
N GLY A 114 13.47 -12.93 1.13
CA GLY A 114 12.38 -13.50 1.95
C GLY A 114 11.49 -12.45 2.62
N LEU A 115 12.04 -11.27 2.97
CA LEU A 115 11.23 -10.15 3.43
C LEU A 115 10.38 -9.62 2.27
N ILE A 116 10.97 -9.40 1.11
CA ILE A 116 10.24 -8.87 -0.07
C ILE A 116 9.05 -9.78 -0.40
N ALA A 117 9.25 -11.11 -0.37
CA ALA A 117 8.16 -12.07 -0.55
C ALA A 117 7.04 -11.88 0.49
N ALA A 118 7.40 -11.66 1.77
CA ALA A 118 6.41 -11.42 2.81
C ALA A 118 5.69 -10.07 2.68
N LEU A 119 6.35 -9.01 2.18
CA LEU A 119 5.68 -7.73 1.89
C LEU A 119 4.62 -7.87 0.79
N PHE A 120 4.87 -8.72 -0.21
CA PHE A 120 3.87 -9.03 -1.23
C PHE A 120 2.71 -9.83 -0.66
N ASP A 121 2.98 -10.84 0.16
CA ASP A 121 1.95 -11.61 0.87
C ASP A 121 1.04 -10.66 1.69
N GLU A 122 1.66 -9.80 2.50
CA GLU A 122 0.96 -8.80 3.32
C GLU A 122 0.16 -7.78 2.50
N ALA A 123 0.65 -7.36 1.34
CA ALA A 123 -0.08 -6.42 0.49
C ALA A 123 -1.25 -7.06 -0.27
N MET A 124 -1.29 -8.40 -0.39
CA MET A 124 -2.31 -9.14 -1.13
C MET A 124 -3.34 -9.84 -0.25
N GLY A 125 -3.03 -10.08 1.02
CA GLY A 125 -3.92 -10.73 2.00
C GLY A 125 -5.06 -9.84 2.46
#